data_AF-A0A4Q2J1Q8-F1
#
_entry.id   AF-A0A4Q2J1Q8-F1
#
_cell.length_a   1.000
_cell.length_b   1.000
_cell.length_c   1.000
_cell.angle_alpha   90.00
_cell.angle_beta   90.00
_cell.angle_gamma   90.00
#
_symmetry.space_group_name_H-M   'P 1'
#
loop_
_entity.id
_entity.type
_entity.pdbx_description
1 polymer ?
#
loop_
_entity_poly.entity_id
_entity_poly.type
_entity_poly.pdbx_seq_one_letter_code
_entity_poly.pdbx_strand_id
1 'polypeptide(L)'
;MSLILLTSCAAVALAGCDGSSSVASPGEGTVVVPGTPTPTPTPNPTPTPTPGTPAADCPTGTSNVGVIGNYRSCRLPSQITSALSLPKLAGVAYEMNGRVDVGVDIGGAGNAPGGVSATLTIAPGAIVYARAEGDNDFLVVNRGSRLVAEGTETQPIIFTAQQNLTGEVTDETQGLWGGIILAGRAPISNCNATVAPGSAQCENVVEGTSTALYGGASATDNSGTIRYVQIRYSGTIISPNNELQGLTLGGTGSGTTIDHVQVHNSSDDGIEIFGGRTNLRYLVMTGADDDSLDTDVGWQGFVQFLLAIQKPNNTQSDNYATEIDSNGNEDVLPRQRYNLANFTFVHTSSATNAAIRIRGGADARFVNGIVVSPVACLNIVAGADAGGKTTIRPANPALEDQGPPRFDSVLFGCASPFAETTVNNITVTSAEQRAVFAAGTNNLENGSGLLSNTYFPAGAALSATPFDASTLNPAGTSFLVKTSYVGAVNGANDTWYRGWTCSSNRAAFATSASCTALPN
;
A
#
# COMPACT_ATOMS: atom_id res chain seq x y z
N MET A 1 26.45 46.53 -24.53
CA MET A 1 26.73 47.82 -23.87
C MET A 1 25.87 47.84 -22.62
N SER A 2 26.33 47.86 -21.37
CA SER A 2 27.61 47.98 -20.67
C SER A 2 27.38 47.30 -19.30
N LEU A 3 28.14 46.34 -18.78
CA LEU A 3 29.51 46.34 -18.21
C LEU A 3 29.76 47.36 -17.09
N ILE A 4 30.12 46.86 -15.88
CA ILE A 4 30.90 47.37 -14.72
C ILE A 4 30.38 46.56 -13.50
N LEU A 5 31.01 45.58 -12.84
CA LEU A 5 32.38 45.29 -12.30
C LEU A 5 32.76 46.08 -11.04
N LEU A 6 32.84 45.41 -9.87
CA LEU A 6 33.90 45.55 -8.85
C LEU A 6 33.77 44.56 -7.65
N THR A 7 34.71 43.63 -7.64
CA THR A 7 35.43 42.88 -6.56
C THR A 7 35.94 43.79 -5.41
N SER A 8 36.40 43.42 -4.19
CA SER A 8 36.76 42.19 -3.45
C SER A 8 37.33 42.56 -2.05
N CYS A 9 37.56 41.55 -1.18
CA CYS A 9 38.59 41.41 -0.12
C CYS A 9 38.35 41.93 1.32
N ALA A 10 38.41 41.01 2.31
CA ALA A 10 39.51 40.94 3.30
C ALA A 10 39.38 39.70 4.22
N ALA A 11 40.38 38.82 4.18
CA ALA A 11 40.69 37.81 5.20
C ALA A 11 42.10 38.11 5.72
N VAL A 12 42.31 38.11 7.05
CA VAL A 12 43.64 38.18 7.67
C VAL A 12 43.67 37.23 8.87
N ALA A 13 44.64 36.32 8.83
CA ALA A 13 45.15 35.56 9.97
C ALA A 13 46.48 36.20 10.41
N LEU A 14 46.82 36.21 11.71
CA LEU A 14 48.14 35.80 12.20
C LEU A 14 48.20 35.66 13.74
N ALA A 15 49.15 34.85 14.16
CA ALA A 15 49.40 34.19 15.43
C ALA A 15 50.13 35.00 16.53
N GLY A 16 50.03 34.50 17.77
CA GLY A 16 51.15 34.06 18.61
C GLY A 16 52.04 35.08 19.34
N CYS A 17 52.09 34.95 20.67
CA CYS A 17 53.19 35.27 21.63
C CYS A 17 52.80 34.55 22.96
N ASP A 18 53.52 33.54 23.47
CA ASP A 18 54.68 33.62 24.41
C ASP A 18 54.46 34.60 25.60
N GLY A 19 54.90 34.40 26.85
CA GLY A 19 55.56 33.32 27.58
C GLY A 19 55.68 33.78 29.05
N SER A 20 55.44 32.86 30.00
CA SER A 20 55.92 32.75 31.40
C SER A 20 56.44 33.97 32.19
N SER A 21 55.99 34.11 33.45
CA SER A 21 56.91 34.16 34.63
C SER A 21 56.21 34.01 36.00
N SER A 22 56.84 33.22 36.89
CA SER A 22 56.61 32.99 38.35
C SER A 22 55.36 32.16 38.71
N VAL A 23 55.39 31.14 39.58
CA VAL A 23 55.75 31.15 41.02
C VAL A 23 56.25 29.75 41.50
N ALA A 24 57.06 29.76 42.56
CA ALA A 24 57.84 28.70 43.16
C ALA A 24 57.12 27.42 43.65
N SER A 25 57.89 26.32 43.68
CA SER A 25 57.55 25.01 44.25
C SER A 25 57.59 25.02 45.79
N PRO A 26 56.56 24.49 46.48
CA PRO A 26 56.72 23.91 47.80
C PRO A 26 56.98 22.39 47.68
N GLY A 27 57.89 21.91 48.51
CA GLY A 27 58.37 20.53 48.56
C GLY A 27 57.34 19.50 49.05
N GLU A 28 57.84 18.27 49.09
CA GLU A 28 57.11 17.00 49.17
C GLU A 28 56.12 16.89 50.33
N GLY A 29 54.87 16.58 49.98
CA GLY A 29 53.85 16.03 50.87
C GLY A 29 53.34 14.71 50.32
N THR A 30 53.37 13.64 51.13
CA THR A 30 52.80 12.34 50.80
C THR A 30 51.28 12.44 50.66
N VAL A 31 50.78 12.34 49.42
CA VAL A 31 49.36 12.20 49.11
C VAL A 31 48.96 10.74 49.29
N VAL A 32 48.16 10.45 50.31
CA VAL A 32 47.43 9.18 50.43
C VAL A 32 46.24 9.25 49.47
N VAL A 33 46.35 8.56 48.33
CA VAL A 33 45.26 8.41 47.36
C VAL A 33 44.23 7.42 47.95
N PRO A 34 42.97 7.80 48.17
CA PRO A 34 41.91 6.84 48.48
C PRO A 34 41.79 5.85 47.31
N GLY A 35 41.80 4.55 47.60
CA GLY A 35 41.65 3.51 46.59
C GLY A 35 40.44 3.77 45.70
N THR A 36 40.64 3.68 44.39
CA THR A 36 39.58 3.73 43.39
C THR A 36 38.47 2.74 43.76
N PRO A 37 37.20 3.16 43.87
CA PRO A 37 36.10 2.23 44.07
C PRO A 37 36.10 1.22 42.93
N THR A 38 36.01 -0.07 43.27
CA THR A 38 35.90 -1.15 42.30
C THR A 38 34.74 -0.85 41.34
N PRO A 39 34.95 -0.85 40.02
CA PRO A 39 33.87 -0.64 39.08
C PRO A 39 32.80 -1.70 39.32
N THR A 40 31.54 -1.25 39.44
CA THR A 40 30.38 -2.15 39.41
C THR A 40 30.51 -3.03 38.17
N PRO A 41 30.38 -4.37 38.28
CA PRO A 41 30.48 -5.24 37.13
C PRO A 41 29.48 -4.76 36.08
N THR A 42 30.00 -4.46 34.88
CA THR A 42 29.19 -4.18 33.71
C THR A 42 28.17 -5.32 33.58
N PRO A 43 26.86 -5.05 33.39
CA PRO A 43 25.93 -6.12 33.09
C PRO A 43 26.50 -6.90 31.91
N ASN A 44 26.67 -8.20 32.08
CA ASN A 44 27.12 -9.07 31.00
C ASN A 44 26.19 -8.80 29.80
N PRO A 45 26.70 -8.45 28.60
CA PRO A 45 25.82 -8.29 27.45
C PRO A 45 25.05 -9.59 27.31
N THR A 46 23.71 -9.50 27.37
CA THR A 46 22.85 -10.64 27.03
C THR A 46 23.31 -11.10 25.65
N PRO A 47 23.77 -12.36 25.50
CA PRO A 47 24.28 -12.84 24.23
C PRO A 47 23.19 -12.60 23.17
N THR A 48 23.51 -11.82 22.14
CA THR A 48 22.63 -11.69 21.00
C THR A 48 22.48 -13.09 20.40
N PRO A 49 21.25 -13.64 20.31
CA PRO A 49 21.05 -14.96 19.74
C PRO A 49 21.67 -15.00 18.35
N THR A 50 22.34 -16.11 18.03
CA THR A 50 22.83 -16.36 16.67
C THR A 50 21.61 -16.45 15.74
N PRO A 51 21.66 -15.91 14.51
CA PRO A 51 20.56 -16.02 13.55
C PRO A 51 20.03 -17.47 13.49
N GLY A 52 18.72 -17.64 13.67
CA GLY A 52 18.07 -18.96 13.76
C GLY A 52 17.86 -19.51 15.18
N THR A 53 18.25 -18.79 16.25
CA THR A 53 17.92 -19.18 17.64
C THR A 53 16.85 -18.25 18.24
N PRO A 54 15.81 -18.79 18.90
CA PRO A 54 14.79 -17.97 19.57
C PRO A 54 15.41 -17.06 20.64
N ALA A 55 14.96 -15.81 20.71
CA ALA A 55 15.34 -14.91 21.78
C ALA A 55 14.91 -15.45 23.16
N ALA A 56 15.65 -15.04 24.19
CA ALA A 56 15.36 -15.46 25.57
C ALA A 56 13.98 -14.99 26.03
N ASP A 57 13.60 -13.75 25.69
CA ASP A 57 12.35 -13.15 26.11
C ASP A 57 11.85 -12.09 25.11
N CYS A 58 10.66 -11.57 25.36
CA CYS A 58 10.00 -10.56 24.54
C CYS A 58 10.31 -9.12 24.97
N PRO A 59 10.32 -8.17 24.02
CA PRO A 59 10.47 -6.76 24.36
C PRO A 59 9.25 -6.22 25.12
N THR A 60 9.45 -5.12 25.84
CA THR A 60 8.41 -4.44 26.60
C THR A 60 7.17 -4.13 25.76
N GLY A 61 5.99 -4.32 26.36
CA GLY A 61 4.71 -4.10 25.68
C GLY A 61 4.18 -5.31 24.92
N THR A 62 4.91 -6.45 24.94
CA THR A 62 4.48 -7.72 24.37
C THR A 62 4.62 -8.86 25.39
N SER A 63 3.88 -9.95 25.18
CA SER A 63 3.88 -11.11 26.06
C SER A 63 4.60 -12.30 25.41
N ASN A 64 5.48 -12.95 26.15
CA ASN A 64 6.12 -14.19 25.71
C ASN A 64 5.13 -15.35 25.73
N VAL A 65 4.83 -15.91 24.56
CA VAL A 65 3.86 -17.01 24.40
C VAL A 65 4.52 -18.30 23.88
N GLY A 66 5.85 -18.40 24.00
CA GLY A 66 6.61 -19.58 23.63
C GLY A 66 7.49 -19.37 22.40
N VAL A 67 7.75 -20.46 21.68
CA VAL A 67 8.65 -20.50 20.53
C VAL A 67 7.85 -20.98 19.33
N ILE A 68 8.06 -20.32 18.18
CA ILE A 68 7.48 -20.69 16.89
C ILE A 68 8.59 -20.74 15.83
N GLY A 69 8.79 -21.91 15.23
CA GLY A 69 9.94 -22.15 14.36
C GLY A 69 11.25 -21.75 15.06
N ASN A 70 11.97 -20.78 14.49
CA ASN A 70 13.23 -20.26 15.01
C ASN A 70 13.08 -18.99 15.87
N TYR A 71 11.85 -18.61 16.23
CA TYR A 71 11.54 -17.32 16.84
C TYR A 71 10.91 -17.47 18.22
N ARG A 72 11.25 -16.53 19.11
CA ARG A 72 10.48 -16.20 20.28
C ARG A 72 9.20 -15.50 19.82
N SER A 73 8.05 -16.07 20.17
CA SER A 73 6.75 -15.47 19.87
C SER A 73 6.40 -14.42 20.92
N CYS A 74 6.20 -13.19 20.45
CA CYS A 74 5.90 -12.02 21.27
C CYS A 74 4.52 -11.46 20.92
N ARG A 75 3.52 -11.87 21.69
CA ARG A 75 2.11 -11.52 21.48
C ARG A 75 1.85 -10.04 21.76
N LEU A 76 1.20 -9.40 20.81
CA LEU A 76 0.68 -8.03 20.94
C LEU A 76 -0.53 -7.99 21.89
N PRO A 77 -0.77 -6.88 22.60
CA PRO A 77 -2.05 -6.62 23.23
C PRO A 77 -3.17 -6.62 22.17
N SER A 78 -4.36 -7.12 22.51
CA SER A 78 -5.53 -7.03 21.61
C SER A 78 -5.99 -5.58 21.38
N GLN A 79 -5.66 -4.67 22.30
CA GLN A 79 -5.91 -3.23 22.15
C GLN A 79 -4.70 -2.43 22.62
N ILE A 80 -4.15 -1.59 21.73
CA ILE A 80 -2.99 -0.75 21.96
C ILE A 80 -3.48 0.69 22.17
N THR A 81 -3.55 1.15 23.42
CA THR A 81 -4.09 2.48 23.78
C THR A 81 -3.01 3.55 24.03
N SER A 82 -1.75 3.21 23.77
CA SER A 82 -0.60 4.12 23.89
C SER A 82 0.46 3.76 22.85
N ALA A 83 1.55 4.55 22.77
CA ALA A 83 2.63 4.24 21.84
C ALA A 83 3.25 2.86 22.13
N LEU A 84 3.26 1.99 21.13
CA LEU A 84 3.92 0.67 21.19
C LEU A 84 4.94 0.59 20.05
N SER A 85 6.15 0.13 20.36
CA SER A 85 7.22 -0.08 19.39
C SER A 85 7.62 -1.54 19.31
N LEU A 86 7.70 -2.07 18.09
CA LEU A 86 8.13 -3.43 17.77
C LEU A 86 9.54 -3.37 17.17
N PRO A 87 10.62 -3.42 17.98
CA PRO A 87 11.99 -3.36 17.48
C PRO A 87 12.39 -4.60 16.66
N LYS A 88 13.33 -4.45 15.73
CA LYS A 88 13.97 -5.62 15.10
C LYS A 88 14.96 -6.23 16.09
N LEU A 89 14.59 -7.37 16.67
CA LEU A 89 15.45 -8.18 17.53
C LEU A 89 15.70 -9.54 16.85
N ALA A 90 16.94 -10.02 16.93
CA ALA A 90 17.29 -11.35 16.41
C ALA A 90 16.46 -12.42 17.15
N GLY A 91 15.90 -13.38 16.40
CA GLY A 91 15.12 -14.47 16.97
C GLY A 91 13.78 -14.06 17.60
N VAL A 92 13.21 -12.90 17.24
CA VAL A 92 11.88 -12.46 17.68
C VAL A 92 10.92 -12.36 16.49
N ALA A 93 9.68 -12.82 16.68
CA ALA A 93 8.55 -12.54 15.81
C ALA A 93 7.33 -12.10 16.64
N TYR A 94 6.57 -11.13 16.14
CA TYR A 94 5.45 -10.53 16.85
C TYR A 94 4.14 -11.20 16.48
N GLU A 95 3.39 -11.71 17.46
CA GLU A 95 2.17 -12.46 17.22
C GLU A 95 0.92 -11.57 17.35
N MET A 96 0.06 -11.61 16.34
CA MET A 96 -1.34 -11.22 16.41
C MET A 96 -2.19 -12.46 16.67
N ASN A 97 -3.10 -12.37 17.64
CA ASN A 97 -4.01 -13.46 18.00
C ASN A 97 -5.41 -12.86 18.21
N GLY A 98 -6.28 -13.12 17.24
CA GLY A 98 -7.53 -12.41 16.99
C GLY A 98 -7.31 -11.01 16.41
N ARG A 99 -8.35 -10.19 16.52
CA ARG A 99 -8.30 -8.77 16.20
C ARG A 99 -7.35 -8.01 17.12
N VAL A 100 -6.47 -7.21 16.53
CA VAL A 100 -5.62 -6.24 17.22
C VAL A 100 -6.03 -4.83 16.83
N ASP A 101 -6.43 -4.01 17.80
CA ASP A 101 -6.82 -2.62 17.62
C ASP A 101 -5.70 -1.65 18.02
N VAL A 102 -5.29 -0.77 17.11
CA VAL A 102 -4.44 0.39 17.43
C VAL A 102 -5.33 1.58 17.76
N GLY A 103 -5.36 1.91 19.05
CA GLY A 103 -6.21 2.92 19.67
C GLY A 103 -7.68 2.54 19.70
N VAL A 104 -8.48 3.49 20.18
CA VAL A 104 -9.94 3.45 20.19
C VAL A 104 -10.42 4.58 19.30
N ASP A 105 -11.35 4.26 18.40
CA ASP A 105 -11.91 5.19 17.43
C ASP A 105 -12.30 6.55 18.05
N ILE A 106 -11.71 7.64 17.53
CA ILE A 106 -12.03 9.02 17.94
C ILE A 106 -13.14 9.66 17.10
N GLY A 107 -13.76 8.91 16.19
CA GLY A 107 -14.83 9.38 15.31
C GLY A 107 -14.33 10.25 14.15
N GLY A 108 -15.18 10.44 13.13
CA GLY A 108 -14.88 11.28 11.96
C GLY A 108 -14.59 12.74 12.30
N ALA A 109 -15.17 13.26 13.39
CA ALA A 109 -14.90 14.60 13.93
C ALA A 109 -13.65 14.68 14.83
N GLY A 110 -13.08 13.55 15.26
CA GLY A 110 -11.90 13.51 16.11
C GLY A 110 -12.12 13.75 17.61
N ASN A 111 -13.35 13.61 18.10
CA ASN A 111 -13.74 13.91 19.48
C ASN A 111 -14.79 12.93 20.06
N ALA A 112 -14.87 11.70 19.54
CA ALA A 112 -15.79 10.69 20.05
C ALA A 112 -15.51 10.39 21.53
N PRO A 113 -16.55 10.30 22.39
CA PRO A 113 -16.39 9.94 23.79
C PRO A 113 -15.70 8.58 23.95
N GLY A 114 -14.65 8.52 24.79
CA GLY A 114 -13.89 7.29 25.03
C GLY A 114 -12.87 6.94 23.93
N GLY A 115 -12.77 7.75 22.88
CA GLY A 115 -11.74 7.61 21.85
C GLY A 115 -10.33 7.83 22.40
N VAL A 116 -9.37 7.05 21.91
CA VAL A 116 -7.96 7.08 22.34
C VAL A 116 -7.06 6.89 21.13
N SER A 117 -6.34 7.94 20.74
CA SER A 117 -5.30 7.84 19.72
C SER A 117 -4.10 7.05 20.24
N ALA A 118 -3.58 6.14 19.42
CA ALA A 118 -2.34 5.43 19.67
C ALA A 118 -1.45 5.38 18.43
N THR A 119 -0.20 4.94 18.60
CA THR A 119 0.71 4.71 17.48
C THR A 119 1.42 3.39 17.66
N LEU A 120 1.27 2.51 16.66
CA LEU A 120 2.06 1.29 16.55
C LEU A 120 3.23 1.56 15.61
N THR A 121 4.45 1.47 16.12
CA THR A 121 5.68 1.64 15.35
C THR A 121 6.36 0.29 15.16
N ILE A 122 6.72 -0.06 13.94
CA ILE A 122 7.35 -1.33 13.59
C ILE A 122 8.67 -1.03 12.90
N ALA A 123 9.75 -1.54 13.48
CA ALA A 123 11.10 -1.27 12.97
C ALA A 123 11.40 -2.06 11.69
N PRO A 124 12.29 -1.56 10.80
CA PRO A 124 12.72 -2.28 9.61
C PRO A 124 13.15 -3.73 9.88
N GLY A 125 12.71 -4.66 9.03
CA GLY A 125 13.06 -6.08 9.12
C GLY A 125 12.32 -6.86 10.21
N ALA A 126 11.44 -6.24 10.99
CA ALA A 126 10.59 -6.94 11.95
C ALA A 126 9.58 -7.85 11.23
N ILE A 127 9.23 -8.95 11.89
CA ILE A 127 8.27 -9.94 11.41
C ILE A 127 7.06 -9.90 12.35
N VAL A 128 5.89 -9.63 11.79
CA VAL A 128 4.60 -9.72 12.47
C VAL A 128 3.84 -10.87 11.84
N TYR A 129 3.24 -11.75 12.63
CA TYR A 129 2.51 -12.90 12.13
C TYR A 129 1.17 -13.10 12.84
N ALA A 130 0.16 -13.54 12.10
CA ALA A 130 -1.10 -14.05 12.62
C ALA A 130 -0.95 -15.50 13.06
N ARG A 131 -1.49 -15.87 14.23
CA ARG A 131 -1.42 -17.24 14.77
C ARG A 131 -2.15 -18.26 13.88
N ALA A 132 -3.24 -17.84 13.24
CA ALA A 132 -4.00 -18.61 12.25
C ALA A 132 -4.50 -19.99 12.74
N GLU A 133 -5.13 -20.02 13.93
CA GLU A 133 -5.83 -21.21 14.46
C GLU A 133 -7.21 -20.85 15.03
N GLY A 134 -8.24 -20.83 14.18
CA GLY A 134 -9.66 -20.77 14.58
C GLY A 134 -10.22 -19.40 14.95
N ASP A 135 -9.38 -18.36 15.04
CA ASP A 135 -9.77 -16.97 15.24
C ASP A 135 -9.56 -16.15 13.95
N ASN A 136 -10.36 -15.08 13.75
CA ASN A 136 -10.14 -14.11 12.68
C ASN A 136 -9.04 -13.12 13.11
N ASP A 137 -7.80 -13.38 12.69
CA ASP A 137 -6.64 -12.56 13.00
C ASP A 137 -6.50 -11.39 12.01
N PHE A 138 -6.55 -10.15 12.46
CA PHE A 138 -6.35 -8.96 11.61
C PHE A 138 -5.97 -7.73 12.43
N LEU A 139 -5.33 -6.75 11.78
CA LEU A 139 -4.91 -5.49 12.40
C LEU A 139 -5.87 -4.36 12.00
N VAL A 140 -6.44 -3.66 12.97
CA VAL A 140 -7.22 -2.44 12.75
C VAL A 140 -6.50 -1.24 13.33
N VAL A 141 -6.21 -0.24 12.49
CA VAL A 141 -5.76 1.07 12.93
C VAL A 141 -6.96 1.99 12.94
N ASN A 142 -7.52 2.22 14.14
CA ASN A 142 -8.73 3.00 14.30
C ASN A 142 -8.49 4.49 13.95
N ARG A 143 -9.58 5.19 13.58
CA ARG A 143 -9.50 6.63 13.27
C ARG A 143 -8.82 7.39 14.40
N GLY A 144 -7.91 8.29 14.02
CA GLY A 144 -7.08 9.06 14.94
C GLY A 144 -5.81 8.37 15.43
N SER A 145 -5.65 7.07 15.18
CA SER A 145 -4.42 6.32 15.45
C SER A 145 -3.53 6.22 14.22
N ARG A 146 -2.30 5.70 14.40
CA ARG A 146 -1.32 5.57 13.34
C ARG A 146 -0.59 4.24 13.36
N LEU A 147 -0.34 3.69 12.17
CA LEU A 147 0.67 2.66 11.95
C LEU A 147 1.90 3.28 11.30
N VAL A 148 3.06 3.13 11.94
CA VAL A 148 4.35 3.54 11.39
C VAL A 148 5.16 2.27 11.13
N ALA A 149 4.95 1.70 9.95
CA ALA A 149 5.68 0.54 9.43
C ALA A 149 6.61 1.02 8.31
N GLU A 150 7.80 1.49 8.69
CA GLU A 150 8.80 2.03 7.76
C GLU A 150 9.97 1.05 7.66
N GLY A 151 9.85 0.07 6.78
CA GLY A 151 10.94 -0.81 6.38
C GLY A 151 11.98 -0.09 5.51
N THR A 152 12.92 -0.87 4.97
CA THR A 152 13.90 -0.39 3.98
C THR A 152 14.00 -1.37 2.82
N GLU A 153 14.62 -0.94 1.71
CA GLU A 153 14.89 -1.80 0.55
C GLU A 153 15.54 -3.14 0.94
N THR A 154 16.44 -3.14 1.93
CA THR A 154 17.17 -4.34 2.37
C THR A 154 16.59 -5.00 3.62
N GLN A 155 15.65 -4.34 4.31
CA GLN A 155 15.01 -4.83 5.53
C GLN A 155 13.52 -4.52 5.49
N PRO A 156 12.76 -5.16 4.58
CA PRO A 156 11.31 -4.98 4.54
C PRO A 156 10.68 -5.49 5.83
N ILE A 157 9.58 -4.86 6.25
CA ILE A 157 8.73 -5.40 7.31
C ILE A 157 7.85 -6.48 6.69
N ILE A 158 7.67 -7.60 7.37
CA ILE A 158 6.84 -8.71 6.87
C ILE A 158 5.68 -8.93 7.82
N PHE A 159 4.47 -8.78 7.30
CA PHE A 159 3.24 -9.30 7.88
C PHE A 159 2.89 -10.62 7.19
N THR A 160 2.67 -11.67 7.99
CA THR A 160 2.44 -13.03 7.47
C THR A 160 1.60 -13.86 8.46
N ALA A 161 1.59 -15.18 8.29
CA ALA A 161 0.93 -16.12 9.19
C ALA A 161 1.92 -17.13 9.80
N GLN A 162 1.50 -17.80 10.87
CA GLN A 162 2.27 -18.79 11.61
C GLN A 162 2.89 -19.86 10.70
N GLN A 163 2.12 -20.33 9.71
CA GLN A 163 2.51 -21.35 8.74
C GLN A 163 3.75 -20.90 7.94
N ASN A 164 3.95 -19.60 7.71
CA ASN A 164 5.14 -19.11 7.01
C ASN A 164 6.39 -19.24 7.89
N LEU A 165 6.24 -19.10 9.22
CA LEU A 165 7.33 -19.23 10.19
C LEU A 165 7.73 -20.69 10.41
N THR A 166 6.80 -21.63 10.25
CA THR A 166 7.01 -23.09 10.39
C THR A 166 7.41 -23.77 9.09
N GLY A 167 7.37 -23.06 7.96
CA GLY A 167 7.69 -23.62 6.64
C GLY A 167 6.57 -24.47 6.04
N GLU A 168 5.33 -24.24 6.47
CA GLU A 168 4.13 -24.97 6.06
C GLU A 168 3.34 -24.25 4.96
N VAL A 169 3.84 -23.10 4.46
CA VAL A 169 3.28 -22.42 3.29
C VAL A 169 3.87 -22.95 2.00
N THR A 170 3.05 -22.89 0.95
CA THR A 170 3.46 -23.09 -0.43
C THR A 170 3.13 -21.84 -1.23
N ASP A 171 3.55 -21.82 -2.49
CA ASP A 171 3.08 -20.81 -3.44
C ASP A 171 1.55 -20.84 -3.60
N GLU A 172 0.82 -21.91 -3.28
CA GLU A 172 -0.65 -21.90 -3.41
C GLU A 172 -1.37 -21.52 -2.11
N THR A 173 -0.64 -21.26 -1.02
CA THR A 173 -1.22 -20.88 0.26
C THR A 173 -1.76 -19.44 0.22
N GLN A 174 -2.91 -19.21 0.86
CA GLN A 174 -3.62 -17.94 0.99
C GLN A 174 -4.66 -18.05 2.12
N GLY A 175 -5.33 -16.95 2.50
CA GLY A 175 -6.47 -16.98 3.41
C GLY A 175 -6.16 -17.37 4.84
N LEU A 176 -4.92 -17.13 5.29
CA LEU A 176 -4.48 -17.51 6.63
C LEU A 176 -4.83 -16.47 7.70
N TRP A 177 -5.13 -15.23 7.29
CA TRP A 177 -5.48 -14.12 8.18
C TRP A 177 -6.16 -12.99 7.39
N GLY A 178 -6.71 -11.99 8.07
CA GLY A 178 -7.54 -10.93 7.48
C GLY A 178 -6.81 -9.65 7.07
N GLY A 179 -5.47 -9.61 7.09
CA GLY A 179 -4.74 -8.44 6.60
C GLY A 179 -4.78 -7.21 7.52
N ILE A 180 -4.55 -6.04 6.91
CA ILE A 180 -4.38 -4.76 7.60
C ILE A 180 -5.46 -3.77 7.18
N ILE A 181 -6.11 -3.14 8.15
CA ILE A 181 -7.12 -2.12 7.94
C ILE A 181 -6.63 -0.79 8.49
N LEU A 182 -6.55 0.22 7.63
CA LEU A 182 -6.36 1.62 8.02
C LEU A 182 -7.70 2.36 7.95
N ALA A 183 -8.28 2.67 9.10
CA ALA A 183 -9.49 3.48 9.19
C ALA A 183 -9.11 4.95 9.42
N GLY A 184 -9.38 5.80 8.43
CA GLY A 184 -9.12 7.23 8.45
C GLY A 184 -10.39 8.08 8.56
N ARG A 185 -10.18 9.39 8.63
CA ARG A 185 -11.24 10.41 8.80
C ARG A 185 -11.48 11.26 7.55
N ALA A 186 -10.99 10.83 6.40
CA ALA A 186 -11.17 11.54 5.15
C ALA A 186 -12.56 11.28 4.53
N PRO A 187 -13.02 12.18 3.63
CA PRO A 187 -14.33 12.08 3.01
C PRO A 187 -14.57 10.79 2.25
N ILE A 188 -15.76 10.23 2.45
CA ILE A 188 -16.32 9.07 1.76
C ILE A 188 -17.70 9.44 1.20
N SER A 189 -18.14 8.75 0.16
CA SER A 189 -19.47 8.98 -0.43
C SER A 189 -20.60 8.26 0.30
N ASN A 190 -20.31 7.13 0.94
CA ASN A 190 -21.33 6.26 1.53
C ASN A 190 -21.32 6.41 3.04
N CYS A 191 -22.49 6.67 3.60
CA CYS A 191 -22.66 6.76 5.05
C CYS A 191 -23.59 5.65 5.53
N ASN A 192 -23.30 5.04 6.67
CA ASN A 192 -24.14 4.06 7.36
C ASN A 192 -25.39 4.67 8.03
N ALA A 193 -25.57 5.99 7.89
CA ALA A 193 -26.69 6.77 8.39
C ALA A 193 -27.11 7.85 7.39
N THR A 194 -28.33 8.38 7.52
CA THR A 194 -28.82 9.48 6.68
C THR A 194 -28.20 10.82 7.11
N VAL A 195 -26.96 11.06 6.67
CA VAL A 195 -26.20 12.29 6.88
C VAL A 195 -25.61 12.77 5.54
N ALA A 196 -25.09 14.00 5.51
CA ALA A 196 -24.46 14.52 4.31
C ALA A 196 -23.16 13.73 4.01
N PRO A 197 -23.00 13.16 2.80
CA PRO A 197 -21.74 12.58 2.36
C PRO A 197 -20.53 13.52 2.52
N GLY A 198 -19.36 12.96 2.82
CA GLY A 198 -18.14 13.73 3.09
C GLY A 198 -18.16 14.61 4.36
N SER A 199 -19.24 14.59 5.15
CA SER A 199 -19.31 15.30 6.43
C SER A 199 -18.59 14.55 7.55
N ALA A 200 -18.38 15.21 8.70
CA ALA A 200 -17.73 14.59 9.85
C ALA A 200 -18.53 13.44 10.49
N GLN A 201 -19.83 13.37 10.20
CA GLN A 201 -20.76 12.32 10.63
C GLN A 201 -20.89 11.21 9.58
N CYS A 202 -20.43 11.43 8.35
CA CYS A 202 -20.47 10.39 7.34
C CYS A 202 -19.37 9.37 7.63
N GLU A 203 -19.80 8.19 8.04
CA GLU A 203 -18.93 7.07 8.33
C GLU A 203 -19.55 5.79 7.80
N ASN A 204 -18.74 4.76 7.62
CA ASN A 204 -19.21 3.43 7.28
C ASN A 204 -18.38 2.38 8.02
N VAL A 205 -18.84 1.13 8.02
CA VAL A 205 -18.15 0.01 8.63
C VAL A 205 -17.32 -0.68 7.56
N VAL A 206 -16.03 -0.92 7.83
CA VAL A 206 -15.22 -1.79 6.96
C VAL A 206 -15.86 -3.17 6.98
N GLU A 207 -16.08 -3.75 5.81
CA GLU A 207 -16.65 -5.08 5.68
C GLU A 207 -15.86 -6.12 6.51
N GLY A 208 -16.52 -7.21 6.86
CA GLY A 208 -15.99 -8.27 7.74
C GLY A 208 -15.86 -7.87 9.22
N THR A 209 -15.57 -6.61 9.54
CA THR A 209 -15.16 -6.24 10.90
C THR A 209 -16.30 -6.07 11.91
N SER A 210 -17.53 -5.89 11.41
CA SER A 210 -18.73 -5.48 12.15
C SER A 210 -18.66 -4.14 12.92
N THR A 211 -17.48 -3.58 13.17
CA THR A 211 -17.28 -2.45 14.11
C THR A 211 -16.11 -1.52 13.77
N ALA A 212 -15.27 -1.81 12.77
CA ALA A 212 -14.21 -0.87 12.37
C ALA A 212 -14.80 0.26 11.52
N LEU A 213 -15.05 1.40 12.15
CA LEU A 213 -15.63 2.57 11.48
C LEU A 213 -14.56 3.41 10.79
N TYR A 214 -14.85 3.86 9.58
CA TYR A 214 -14.03 4.78 8.80
C TYR A 214 -14.87 5.94 8.23
N GLY A 215 -14.22 7.01 7.78
CA GLY A 215 -14.88 8.18 7.20
C GLY A 215 -14.92 9.39 8.14
N GLY A 216 -15.12 10.56 7.54
CA GLY A 216 -15.19 11.86 8.18
C GLY A 216 -15.02 12.99 7.16
N ALA A 217 -14.63 14.19 7.63
CA ALA A 217 -14.44 15.37 6.77
C ALA A 217 -12.98 15.81 6.59
N SER A 218 -12.02 15.09 7.17
CA SER A 218 -10.60 15.49 7.22
C SER A 218 -9.82 14.92 6.03
N ALA A 219 -9.86 15.62 4.89
CA ALA A 219 -9.14 15.21 3.67
C ALA A 219 -7.62 15.01 3.90
N THR A 220 -7.04 15.73 4.85
CA THR A 220 -5.62 15.67 5.21
C THR A 220 -5.32 14.77 6.41
N ASP A 221 -6.26 13.88 6.80
CA ASP A 221 -6.03 12.91 7.87
C ASP A 221 -4.76 12.07 7.61
N ASN A 222 -4.13 11.60 8.69
CA ASN A 222 -2.90 10.83 8.62
C ASN A 222 -3.02 9.58 9.49
N SER A 223 -3.27 8.45 8.82
CA SER A 223 -3.36 7.10 9.40
C SER A 223 -2.00 6.43 9.55
N GLY A 224 -0.91 7.12 9.19
CA GLY A 224 0.47 6.69 9.35
C GLY A 224 1.22 6.47 8.02
N THR A 225 2.24 5.62 8.09
CA THR A 225 3.13 5.27 6.98
C THR A 225 3.27 3.75 6.89
N ILE A 226 3.01 3.20 5.70
CA ILE A 226 3.37 1.83 5.32
C ILE A 226 4.38 1.95 4.18
N ARG A 227 5.64 1.63 4.47
CA ARG A 227 6.72 1.68 3.50
C ARG A 227 7.66 0.48 3.56
N TYR A 228 8.01 -0.07 2.39
CA TYR A 228 8.82 -1.31 2.27
C TYR A 228 8.23 -2.44 3.13
N VAL A 229 6.98 -2.77 2.85
CA VAL A 229 6.20 -3.77 3.59
C VAL A 229 5.74 -4.88 2.66
N GLN A 230 5.84 -6.11 3.15
CA GLN A 230 5.23 -7.28 2.54
C GLN A 230 4.07 -7.76 3.41
N ILE A 231 2.91 -7.96 2.80
CA ILE A 231 1.71 -8.53 3.40
C ILE A 231 1.48 -9.85 2.68
N ARG A 232 1.61 -10.97 3.38
CA ARG A 232 1.59 -12.31 2.78
C ARG A 232 0.41 -13.12 3.30
N TYR A 233 -0.26 -13.84 2.41
CA TYR A 233 -1.24 -14.90 2.73
C TYR A 233 -2.50 -14.41 3.47
N SER A 234 -2.96 -13.19 3.17
CA SER A 234 -4.21 -12.59 3.69
C SER A 234 -5.48 -13.18 3.03
N GLY A 235 -6.67 -12.67 3.34
CA GLY A 235 -7.93 -13.08 2.70
C GLY A 235 -8.84 -14.02 3.52
N THR A 236 -8.77 -14.04 4.86
CA THR A 236 -9.62 -14.99 5.62
C THR A 236 -11.12 -14.69 5.48
N ILE A 237 -11.92 -15.73 5.29
CA ILE A 237 -13.38 -15.65 5.30
C ILE A 237 -13.86 -15.39 6.73
N ILE A 238 -14.38 -14.19 7.02
CA ILE A 238 -14.92 -13.86 8.34
C ILE A 238 -16.39 -14.27 8.45
N SER A 239 -17.14 -14.11 7.37
CA SER A 239 -18.49 -14.65 7.20
C SER A 239 -18.74 -14.94 5.72
N PRO A 240 -19.79 -15.70 5.33
CA PRO A 240 -20.00 -16.03 3.92
C PRO A 240 -20.06 -14.77 3.02
N ASN A 241 -19.23 -14.74 1.97
CA ASN A 241 -19.05 -13.61 1.04
C ASN A 241 -18.59 -12.32 1.76
N ASN A 242 -17.67 -12.48 2.71
CA ASN A 242 -17.14 -11.39 3.51
C ASN A 242 -15.75 -11.78 4.00
N GLU A 243 -14.84 -11.74 3.04
CA GLU A 243 -13.42 -11.92 3.18
C GLU A 243 -12.78 -10.56 3.54
N LEU A 244 -11.54 -10.57 4.06
CA LEU A 244 -10.80 -9.33 4.31
C LEU A 244 -9.55 -9.26 3.46
N GLN A 245 -9.25 -8.06 3.01
CA GLN A 245 -8.21 -7.77 2.03
C GLN A 245 -6.80 -7.85 2.58
N GLY A 246 -5.81 -7.83 1.67
CA GLY A 246 -4.41 -7.66 2.08
C GLY A 246 -4.19 -6.34 2.81
N LEU A 247 -4.55 -5.24 2.16
CA LEU A 247 -4.54 -3.90 2.75
C LEU A 247 -5.83 -3.17 2.41
N THR A 248 -6.61 -2.86 3.43
CA THR A 248 -7.83 -2.06 3.31
C THR A 248 -7.56 -0.61 3.72
N LEU A 249 -7.93 0.33 2.85
CA LEU A 249 -7.82 1.77 3.10
C LEU A 249 -9.21 2.39 3.19
N GLY A 250 -9.79 2.44 4.40
CA GLY A 250 -11.08 3.07 4.65
C GLY A 250 -10.93 4.55 4.96
N GLY A 251 -11.37 5.46 4.08
CA GLY A 251 -11.41 6.90 4.34
C GLY A 251 -10.05 7.48 4.76
N THR A 252 -8.95 6.96 4.24
CA THR A 252 -7.60 7.42 4.61
C THR A 252 -7.28 8.76 3.95
N GLY A 253 -6.66 9.69 4.69
CA GLY A 253 -6.38 11.04 4.21
C GLY A 253 -5.04 11.21 3.49
N SER A 254 -4.87 12.33 2.80
CA SER A 254 -3.66 12.64 2.01
C SER A 254 -2.38 12.81 2.84
N GLY A 255 -2.48 12.81 4.17
CA GLY A 255 -1.33 12.78 5.06
C GLY A 255 -0.77 11.37 5.30
N THR A 256 -1.49 10.33 4.86
CA THR A 256 -1.09 8.92 4.95
C THR A 256 -0.13 8.58 3.82
N THR A 257 0.92 7.80 4.11
CA THR A 257 1.91 7.38 3.12
C THR A 257 1.83 5.88 2.86
N ILE A 258 1.59 5.49 1.61
CA ILE A 258 1.63 4.10 1.13
C ILE A 258 2.64 4.02 -0.02
N ASP A 259 3.78 3.38 0.23
CA ASP A 259 4.94 3.46 -0.67
C ASP A 259 5.79 2.18 -0.61
N HIS A 260 6.03 1.45 -1.69
CA HIS A 260 6.73 0.15 -1.65
C HIS A 260 5.98 -0.88 -0.79
N VAL A 261 4.79 -1.28 -1.25
CA VAL A 261 3.96 -2.29 -0.60
C VAL A 261 3.75 -3.46 -1.54
N GLN A 262 4.02 -4.67 -1.03
CA GLN A 262 3.76 -5.92 -1.72
C GLN A 262 2.65 -6.64 -0.98
N VAL A 263 1.60 -7.02 -1.70
CA VAL A 263 0.63 -8.00 -1.21
C VAL A 263 0.83 -9.29 -2.01
N HIS A 264 1.00 -10.39 -1.29
CA HIS A 264 1.26 -11.70 -1.86
C HIS A 264 0.18 -12.70 -1.41
N ASN A 265 -0.51 -13.30 -2.38
CA ASN A 265 -1.52 -14.33 -2.16
C ASN A 265 -2.60 -13.95 -1.14
N SER A 266 -3.26 -12.82 -1.38
CA SER A 266 -4.56 -12.59 -0.74
C SER A 266 -5.58 -13.55 -1.36
N SER A 267 -6.40 -14.26 -0.57
CA SER A 267 -7.55 -15.01 -1.12
C SER A 267 -8.74 -14.13 -1.49
N ASP A 268 -8.60 -12.84 -1.24
CA ASP A 268 -9.51 -11.79 -1.67
C ASP A 268 -8.67 -10.73 -2.40
N ASP A 269 -8.93 -9.44 -2.19
CA ASP A 269 -8.21 -8.38 -2.84
C ASP A 269 -6.77 -8.20 -2.34
N GLY A 270 -5.90 -7.76 -3.24
CA GLY A 270 -4.59 -7.24 -2.89
C GLY A 270 -4.70 -5.98 -2.03
N ILE A 271 -5.24 -4.92 -2.61
CA ILE A 271 -5.56 -3.66 -1.93
C ILE A 271 -6.97 -3.26 -2.30
N GLU A 272 -7.76 -2.88 -1.31
CA GLU A 272 -9.08 -2.28 -1.52
C GLU A 272 -9.15 -0.92 -0.83
N ILE A 273 -9.75 0.05 -1.53
CA ILE A 273 -9.81 1.43 -1.08
C ILE A 273 -11.27 1.88 -1.02
N PHE A 274 -11.75 2.16 0.19
CA PHE A 274 -13.07 2.74 0.41
C PHE A 274 -12.98 4.24 0.69
N GLY A 275 -13.09 5.06 -0.36
CA GLY A 275 -13.07 6.50 -0.24
C GLY A 275 -11.73 7.09 0.24
N GLY A 276 -11.74 8.37 0.64
CA GLY A 276 -10.54 9.05 1.13
C GLY A 276 -9.67 9.71 0.05
N ARG A 277 -8.45 10.12 0.41
CA ARG A 277 -7.55 11.00 -0.35
C ARG A 277 -6.09 10.53 -0.38
N THR A 278 -5.83 9.29 0.01
CA THR A 278 -4.48 8.71 0.02
C THR A 278 -3.98 8.47 -1.39
N ASN A 279 -2.70 8.77 -1.64
CA ASN A 279 -2.00 8.41 -2.86
C ASN A 279 -1.06 7.22 -2.58
N LEU A 280 -0.89 6.35 -3.57
CA LEU A 280 -0.09 5.13 -3.46
C LEU A 280 1.03 5.09 -4.50
N ARG A 281 2.20 4.57 -4.13
CA ARG A 281 3.32 4.42 -5.07
C ARG A 281 4.09 3.13 -4.87
N TYR A 282 4.64 2.57 -5.95
CA TYR A 282 5.49 1.37 -5.91
C TYR A 282 4.76 0.19 -5.27
N LEU A 283 3.76 -0.32 -5.98
CA LEU A 283 2.90 -1.40 -5.55
C LEU A 283 3.22 -2.68 -6.32
N VAL A 284 3.30 -3.80 -5.61
CA VAL A 284 3.49 -5.13 -6.19
C VAL A 284 2.42 -6.07 -5.66
N MET A 285 1.42 -6.39 -6.48
CA MET A 285 0.38 -7.36 -6.17
C MET A 285 0.72 -8.66 -6.89
N THR A 286 0.88 -9.73 -6.12
CA THR A 286 1.22 -11.05 -6.65
C THR A 286 0.26 -12.09 -6.12
N GLY A 287 -0.49 -12.74 -7.00
CA GLY A 287 -1.35 -13.85 -6.64
C GLY A 287 -2.60 -13.49 -5.84
N ALA A 288 -3.10 -12.24 -5.90
CA ALA A 288 -4.45 -11.94 -5.44
C ALA A 288 -5.45 -12.89 -6.14
N ASP A 289 -6.35 -13.48 -5.36
CA ASP A 289 -7.31 -14.46 -5.85
C ASP A 289 -8.56 -13.80 -6.39
N ASP A 290 -8.95 -12.66 -5.80
CA ASP A 290 -9.93 -11.72 -6.34
C ASP A 290 -9.24 -10.55 -7.09
N ASP A 291 -9.49 -9.29 -6.73
CA ASP A 291 -8.91 -8.15 -7.40
C ASP A 291 -7.49 -7.83 -6.93
N SER A 292 -6.63 -7.37 -7.84
CA SER A 292 -5.33 -6.87 -7.39
C SER A 292 -5.42 -5.47 -6.78
N LEU A 293 -6.30 -4.63 -7.33
CA LEU A 293 -6.61 -3.30 -6.82
C LEU A 293 -8.10 -3.03 -7.02
N ASP A 294 -8.85 -2.97 -5.93
CA ASP A 294 -10.24 -2.50 -5.93
C ASP A 294 -10.33 -1.10 -5.32
N THR A 295 -11.20 -0.28 -5.89
CA THR A 295 -11.44 1.09 -5.47
C THR A 295 -12.92 1.37 -5.50
N ASP A 296 -13.39 2.01 -4.43
CA ASP A 296 -14.81 2.22 -4.24
C ASP A 296 -15.08 3.49 -3.39
N VAL A 297 -16.35 3.81 -3.23
CA VAL A 297 -16.86 4.77 -2.22
C VAL A 297 -16.25 6.18 -2.33
N GLY A 298 -16.01 6.64 -3.57
CA GLY A 298 -15.68 8.04 -3.84
C GLY A 298 -14.22 8.39 -3.55
N TRP A 299 -13.32 7.41 -3.67
CA TRP A 299 -11.89 7.64 -3.50
C TRP A 299 -11.38 8.63 -4.54
N GLN A 300 -10.53 9.56 -4.09
CA GLN A 300 -9.86 10.50 -4.97
C GLN A 300 -8.36 10.50 -4.72
N GLY A 301 -7.58 9.99 -5.68
CA GLY A 301 -6.14 9.83 -5.47
C GLY A 301 -5.34 9.50 -6.73
N PHE A 302 -4.05 9.24 -6.50
CA PHE A 302 -3.08 8.87 -7.52
C PHE A 302 -2.41 7.55 -7.16
N VAL A 303 -2.21 6.70 -8.16
CA VAL A 303 -1.34 5.52 -8.07
C VAL A 303 -0.24 5.64 -9.12
N GLN A 304 1.02 5.41 -8.74
CA GLN A 304 2.10 5.25 -9.72
C GLN A 304 3.08 4.14 -9.39
N PHE A 305 3.40 3.37 -10.44
CA PHE A 305 4.13 2.10 -10.42
C PHE A 305 3.33 1.00 -9.73
N LEU A 306 2.51 0.30 -10.51
CA LEU A 306 1.73 -0.85 -10.06
C LEU A 306 2.02 -2.08 -10.93
N LEU A 307 2.65 -3.08 -10.33
CA LEU A 307 2.72 -4.43 -10.89
C LEU A 307 1.59 -5.26 -10.29
N ALA A 308 0.64 -5.73 -11.11
CA ALA A 308 -0.39 -6.68 -10.70
C ALA A 308 -0.25 -7.97 -11.51
N ILE A 309 0.08 -9.06 -10.83
CA ILE A 309 0.34 -10.37 -11.44
C ILE A 309 -0.50 -11.39 -10.70
N GLN A 310 -1.67 -11.72 -11.24
CA GLN A 310 -2.58 -12.68 -10.64
C GLN A 310 -2.04 -14.11 -10.69
N LYS A 311 -2.63 -14.99 -9.88
CA LYS A 311 -2.28 -16.42 -9.83
C LYS A 311 -2.94 -17.16 -11.00
N PRO A 312 -2.28 -18.18 -11.58
CA PRO A 312 -2.77 -18.85 -12.78
C PRO A 312 -4.10 -19.59 -12.60
N ASN A 313 -4.41 -20.01 -11.37
CA ASN A 313 -5.63 -20.77 -11.04
C ASN A 313 -6.41 -20.03 -9.95
N ASN A 314 -7.08 -18.95 -10.32
CA ASN A 314 -7.92 -18.25 -9.37
C ASN A 314 -9.09 -19.12 -8.89
N THR A 315 -9.54 -18.93 -7.65
CA THR A 315 -10.74 -19.58 -7.11
C THR A 315 -11.96 -18.67 -7.08
N GLN A 316 -11.75 -17.35 -7.05
CA GLN A 316 -12.82 -16.35 -7.19
C GLN A 316 -13.24 -16.18 -8.66
N SER A 317 -14.49 -15.74 -8.85
CA SER A 317 -15.13 -15.65 -10.17
C SER A 317 -15.43 -14.24 -10.64
N ASP A 318 -15.31 -13.22 -9.79
CA ASP A 318 -15.50 -11.80 -10.15
C ASP A 318 -14.19 -11.02 -10.01
N ASN A 319 -13.10 -11.61 -10.49
CA ASN A 319 -11.74 -11.14 -10.24
C ASN A 319 -11.11 -10.44 -11.43
N TYR A 320 -10.49 -9.29 -11.20
CA TYR A 320 -9.88 -8.40 -12.18
C TYR A 320 -8.47 -7.99 -11.75
N ALA A 321 -7.68 -7.46 -12.69
CA ALA A 321 -6.44 -6.79 -12.30
C ALA A 321 -6.74 -5.45 -11.58
N THR A 322 -7.86 -4.83 -11.92
CA THR A 322 -8.44 -3.75 -11.11
C THR A 322 -9.94 -3.69 -11.32
N GLU A 323 -10.65 -3.55 -10.20
CA GLU A 323 -12.05 -3.19 -10.14
C GLU A 323 -12.20 -1.74 -9.67
N ILE A 324 -13.27 -1.12 -10.16
CA ILE A 324 -13.66 0.24 -9.83
C ILE A 324 -15.17 0.24 -9.72
N ASP A 325 -15.69 0.48 -8.53
CA ASP A 325 -17.11 0.58 -8.27
C ASP A 325 -17.50 1.94 -7.66
N SER A 326 -18.80 2.09 -7.43
CA SER A 326 -19.37 3.07 -6.55
C SER A 326 -20.60 2.47 -5.85
N ASN A 327 -21.32 3.31 -5.13
CA ASN A 327 -22.47 2.89 -4.33
C ASN A 327 -23.79 2.70 -5.09
N GLY A 328 -23.71 2.55 -6.42
CA GLY A 328 -24.89 2.50 -7.29
C GLY A 328 -25.66 3.82 -7.39
N ASN A 329 -25.13 4.94 -6.86
CA ASN A 329 -25.58 6.30 -7.12
C ASN A 329 -24.40 7.11 -7.64
N GLU A 330 -24.22 7.09 -8.95
CA GLU A 330 -23.02 7.60 -9.61
C GLU A 330 -22.75 9.09 -9.33
N ASP A 331 -23.76 9.88 -8.99
CA ASP A 331 -23.65 11.32 -8.75
C ASP A 331 -23.42 11.72 -7.30
N VAL A 332 -23.30 10.75 -6.39
CA VAL A 332 -22.98 11.06 -4.99
C VAL A 332 -21.60 11.71 -4.89
N LEU A 333 -21.50 12.76 -4.07
CA LEU A 333 -20.24 13.42 -3.78
C LEU A 333 -19.63 12.87 -2.47
N PRO A 334 -18.30 12.78 -2.35
CA PRO A 334 -17.33 12.94 -3.43
C PRO A 334 -17.46 11.83 -4.48
N ARG A 335 -17.44 12.20 -5.77
CA ARG A 335 -17.35 11.22 -6.86
C ARG A 335 -15.99 10.53 -6.85
N GLN A 336 -15.96 9.29 -7.30
CA GLN A 336 -14.75 8.52 -7.48
C GLN A 336 -13.93 9.10 -8.63
N ARG A 337 -12.65 9.40 -8.38
CA ARG A 337 -11.73 9.92 -9.39
C ARG A 337 -10.30 9.55 -9.07
N TYR A 338 -9.65 8.79 -9.93
CA TYR A 338 -8.22 8.53 -9.73
C TYR A 338 -7.44 8.47 -11.03
N ASN A 339 -6.15 8.77 -10.92
CA ASN A 339 -5.21 8.55 -12.00
C ASN A 339 -4.28 7.38 -11.64
N LEU A 340 -4.24 6.35 -12.48
CA LEU A 340 -3.27 5.26 -12.44
C LEU A 340 -2.23 5.46 -13.54
N ALA A 341 -0.98 5.66 -13.14
CA ALA A 341 0.14 5.85 -14.04
C ALA A 341 1.18 4.72 -13.91
N ASN A 342 1.76 4.31 -15.05
CA ASN A 342 2.82 3.29 -15.08
C ASN A 342 2.41 2.00 -14.38
N PHE A 343 1.61 1.19 -15.07
CA PHE A 343 1.10 -0.07 -14.55
C PHE A 343 1.32 -1.22 -15.52
N THR A 344 1.46 -2.43 -14.99
CA THR A 344 1.50 -3.66 -15.77
C THR A 344 0.59 -4.68 -15.12
N PHE A 345 -0.44 -5.07 -15.85
CA PHE A 345 -1.43 -6.05 -15.45
C PHE A 345 -1.19 -7.35 -16.21
N VAL A 346 -0.89 -8.40 -15.46
CA VAL A 346 -0.84 -9.79 -15.91
C VAL A 346 -2.03 -10.49 -15.26
N HIS A 347 -3.16 -10.41 -15.96
CA HIS A 347 -4.41 -11.05 -15.58
C HIS A 347 -4.42 -12.47 -16.12
N THR A 348 -4.78 -13.44 -15.30
CA THR A 348 -4.69 -14.87 -15.64
C THR A 348 -6.02 -15.60 -15.56
N SER A 349 -7.02 -15.00 -14.91
CA SER A 349 -8.36 -15.58 -14.79
C SER A 349 -9.06 -15.65 -16.14
N SER A 350 -9.80 -16.75 -16.34
CA SER A 350 -10.80 -16.89 -17.41
C SER A 350 -12.22 -17.01 -16.87
N ALA A 351 -12.41 -16.82 -15.56
CA ALA A 351 -13.71 -16.89 -14.90
C ALA A 351 -14.50 -15.57 -15.09
N THR A 352 -13.79 -14.45 -15.15
CA THR A 352 -14.34 -13.14 -15.52
C THR A 352 -14.26 -12.88 -17.04
N ASN A 353 -14.86 -11.79 -17.51
CA ASN A 353 -14.88 -11.41 -18.93
C ASN A 353 -13.80 -10.40 -19.34
N ALA A 354 -13.12 -9.73 -18.40
CA ALA A 354 -12.10 -8.73 -18.70
C ALA A 354 -11.03 -8.61 -17.60
N ALA A 355 -9.92 -7.94 -17.88
CA ALA A 355 -8.88 -7.65 -16.88
C ALA A 355 -9.09 -6.33 -16.11
N ILE A 356 -9.79 -5.37 -16.70
CA ILE A 356 -10.13 -4.08 -16.08
C ILE A 356 -11.65 -3.97 -16.07
N ARG A 357 -12.21 -3.74 -14.89
CA ARG A 357 -13.61 -3.38 -14.72
C ARG A 357 -13.75 -1.94 -14.29
N ILE A 358 -14.59 -1.20 -15.00
CA ILE A 358 -14.96 0.17 -14.64
C ILE A 358 -16.47 0.26 -14.58
N ARG A 359 -17.01 0.52 -13.38
CA ARG A 359 -18.44 0.78 -13.17
C ARG A 359 -18.64 1.95 -12.22
N GLY A 360 -19.88 2.16 -11.77
CA GLY A 360 -20.19 3.16 -10.76
C GLY A 360 -20.03 4.63 -11.20
N GLY A 361 -19.82 4.90 -12.50
CA GLY A 361 -19.66 6.26 -12.99
C GLY A 361 -18.28 6.87 -12.70
N ALA A 362 -17.26 6.08 -12.39
CA ALA A 362 -15.97 6.61 -11.94
C ALA A 362 -15.21 7.45 -13.00
N ASP A 363 -14.65 8.57 -12.56
CA ASP A 363 -13.78 9.45 -13.35
C ASP A 363 -12.33 8.90 -13.38
N ALA A 364 -12.11 7.75 -14.01
CA ALA A 364 -10.80 7.07 -13.99
C ALA A 364 -9.88 7.48 -15.15
N ARG A 365 -8.57 7.64 -14.88
CA ARG A 365 -7.56 7.86 -15.92
C ARG A 365 -6.41 6.86 -15.81
N PHE A 366 -6.13 6.19 -16.91
CA PHE A 366 -5.07 5.20 -17.04
C PHE A 366 -4.00 5.72 -18.00
N VAL A 367 -2.75 5.79 -17.54
CA VAL A 367 -1.63 6.23 -18.40
C VAL A 367 -0.42 5.32 -18.30
N ASN A 368 0.29 5.12 -19.41
CA ASN A 368 1.52 4.33 -19.49
C ASN A 368 1.33 2.88 -19.01
N GLY A 369 0.29 2.21 -19.50
CA GLY A 369 -0.13 0.89 -19.06
C GLY A 369 0.19 -0.25 -20.03
N ILE A 370 0.48 -1.44 -19.51
CA ILE A 370 0.46 -2.70 -20.28
C ILE A 370 -0.57 -3.63 -19.62
N VAL A 371 -1.50 -4.16 -20.41
CA VAL A 371 -2.52 -5.11 -19.93
C VAL A 371 -2.45 -6.37 -20.77
N VAL A 372 -2.23 -7.52 -20.13
CA VAL A 372 -2.22 -8.83 -20.78
C VAL A 372 -3.22 -9.73 -20.06
N SER A 373 -4.08 -10.39 -20.83
CA SER A 373 -5.17 -11.23 -20.31
C SER A 373 -5.56 -12.33 -21.31
N PRO A 374 -5.96 -13.52 -20.84
CA PRO A 374 -6.58 -14.54 -21.70
C PRO A 374 -8.03 -14.19 -22.10
N VAL A 375 -8.63 -13.17 -21.49
CA VAL A 375 -9.97 -12.65 -21.81
C VAL A 375 -9.87 -11.21 -22.34
N ALA A 376 -10.94 -10.40 -22.28
CA ALA A 376 -10.85 -9.02 -22.75
C ALA A 376 -9.93 -8.17 -21.86
N CYS A 377 -9.43 -7.04 -22.38
CA CYS A 377 -8.70 -6.08 -21.56
C CYS A 377 -9.61 -5.20 -20.72
N LEU A 378 -10.72 -4.72 -21.29
CA LEU A 378 -11.58 -3.71 -20.67
C LEU A 378 -13.06 -4.11 -20.70
N ASN A 379 -13.74 -3.92 -19.58
CA ASN A 379 -15.18 -3.93 -19.45
C ASN A 379 -15.64 -2.64 -18.77
N ILE A 380 -16.38 -1.81 -19.49
CA ILE A 380 -17.08 -0.66 -18.90
C ILE A 380 -18.54 -1.02 -18.70
N VAL A 381 -19.06 -0.81 -17.49
CA VAL A 381 -20.47 -0.97 -17.14
C VAL A 381 -21.02 0.38 -16.74
N ALA A 382 -22.29 0.65 -17.08
CA ALA A 382 -22.93 1.92 -16.75
C ALA A 382 -24.40 1.71 -16.40
N GLY A 383 -24.91 2.54 -15.48
CA GLY A 383 -26.32 2.88 -15.41
C GLY A 383 -26.73 3.84 -16.53
N ALA A 384 -27.91 4.42 -16.42
CA ALA A 384 -28.38 5.46 -17.34
C ALA A 384 -29.19 6.53 -16.62
N ASP A 385 -29.00 7.78 -17.04
CA ASP A 385 -29.72 8.96 -16.57
C ASP A 385 -30.02 9.92 -17.73
N ALA A 386 -30.44 11.15 -17.41
CA ALA A 386 -30.76 12.18 -18.39
C ALA A 386 -29.56 12.64 -19.25
N GLY A 387 -28.34 12.46 -18.76
CA GLY A 387 -27.07 12.73 -19.45
C GLY A 387 -26.53 11.56 -20.28
N GLY A 388 -27.14 10.37 -20.18
CA GLY A 388 -26.79 9.18 -20.96
C GLY A 388 -26.31 8.03 -20.08
N LYS A 389 -25.41 7.20 -20.59
CA LYS A 389 -24.82 6.08 -19.83
C LYS A 389 -23.86 6.65 -18.78
N THR A 390 -24.12 6.42 -17.50
CA THR A 390 -23.52 7.15 -16.37
C THR A 390 -21.99 7.15 -16.36
N THR A 391 -21.35 6.09 -16.85
CA THR A 391 -19.88 5.94 -16.86
C THR A 391 -19.21 6.50 -18.12
N ILE A 392 -19.96 6.73 -19.21
CA ILE A 392 -19.39 7.25 -20.47
C ILE A 392 -20.10 8.52 -20.97
N ARG A 393 -20.87 9.18 -20.12
CA ARG A 393 -21.53 10.44 -20.45
C ARG A 393 -20.52 11.59 -20.48
N PRO A 394 -20.83 12.70 -21.17
CA PRO A 394 -19.97 13.88 -21.18
C PRO A 394 -19.78 14.49 -19.79
N ALA A 395 -18.65 15.18 -19.59
CA ALA A 395 -18.35 15.90 -18.36
C ALA A 395 -19.47 16.89 -17.98
N ASN A 396 -19.78 16.95 -16.70
CA ASN A 396 -20.77 17.87 -16.14
C ASN A 396 -20.24 18.50 -14.85
N PRO A 397 -19.78 19.76 -14.90
CA PRO A 397 -19.24 20.45 -13.73
C PRO A 397 -20.24 20.59 -12.58
N ALA A 398 -21.55 20.60 -12.85
CA ALA A 398 -22.57 20.70 -11.79
C ALA A 398 -22.70 19.41 -10.97
N LEU A 399 -22.22 18.28 -11.50
CA LEU A 399 -22.18 16.98 -10.83
C LEU A 399 -20.76 16.60 -10.38
N GLU A 400 -19.79 17.51 -10.58
CA GLU A 400 -18.35 17.24 -10.44
C GLU A 400 -17.86 16.06 -11.31
N ASP A 401 -18.55 15.74 -12.39
CA ASP A 401 -18.22 14.67 -13.34
C ASP A 401 -17.20 15.15 -14.38
N GLN A 402 -16.07 14.44 -14.54
CA GLN A 402 -15.01 14.77 -15.52
C GLN A 402 -15.22 14.13 -16.89
N GLY A 403 -16.31 13.39 -17.07
CA GLY A 403 -16.67 12.70 -18.28
C GLY A 403 -16.11 11.26 -18.31
N PRO A 404 -16.05 10.65 -19.51
CA PRO A 404 -15.69 9.24 -19.64
C PRO A 404 -14.27 8.97 -19.15
N PRO A 405 -13.98 7.72 -18.71
CA PRO A 405 -12.63 7.27 -18.42
C PRO A 405 -11.65 7.59 -19.55
N ARG A 406 -10.39 7.89 -19.23
CA ARG A 406 -9.37 8.26 -20.22
C ARG A 406 -8.18 7.32 -20.18
N PHE A 407 -7.70 6.95 -21.37
CA PHE A 407 -6.56 6.06 -21.54
C PHE A 407 -5.50 6.77 -22.38
N ASP A 408 -4.25 6.89 -21.94
CA ASP A 408 -3.16 7.43 -22.76
C ASP A 408 -1.92 6.55 -22.66
N SER A 409 -1.39 6.10 -23.81
CA SER A 409 -0.25 5.19 -23.88
C SER A 409 -0.51 3.88 -23.13
N VAL A 410 -1.72 3.31 -23.32
CA VAL A 410 -2.15 2.03 -22.77
C VAL A 410 -2.16 0.98 -23.87
N LEU A 411 -1.49 -0.14 -23.62
CA LEU A 411 -1.27 -1.21 -24.59
C LEU A 411 -1.99 -2.48 -24.12
N PHE A 412 -2.98 -2.89 -24.91
CA PHE A 412 -3.76 -4.10 -24.70
C PHE A 412 -3.16 -5.27 -25.46
N GLY A 413 -2.85 -6.34 -24.74
CA GLY A 413 -2.39 -7.63 -25.26
C GLY A 413 -3.29 -8.75 -24.77
N CYS A 414 -4.58 -8.65 -25.11
CA CYS A 414 -5.66 -9.48 -24.61
C CYS A 414 -6.31 -10.31 -25.72
N ALA A 415 -7.12 -11.31 -25.38
CA ALA A 415 -7.86 -12.11 -26.37
C ALA A 415 -8.84 -11.26 -27.20
N SER A 416 -9.40 -10.23 -26.57
CA SER A 416 -10.11 -9.13 -27.22
C SER A 416 -9.81 -7.81 -26.48
N PRO A 417 -10.00 -6.64 -27.11
CA PRO A 417 -9.80 -5.38 -26.41
C PRO A 417 -10.93 -5.08 -25.42
N PHE A 418 -12.18 -5.42 -25.76
CA PHE A 418 -13.37 -5.01 -25.03
C PHE A 418 -14.32 -6.20 -24.81
N ALA A 419 -14.97 -6.24 -23.64
CA ALA A 419 -16.08 -7.13 -23.31
C ALA A 419 -17.35 -6.32 -23.02
N GLU A 420 -18.51 -6.84 -23.39
CA GLU A 420 -19.81 -6.21 -23.12
C GLU A 420 -20.50 -6.88 -21.94
N THR A 421 -21.04 -6.06 -21.02
CA THR A 421 -21.89 -6.50 -19.93
C THR A 421 -23.18 -5.70 -19.98
N THR A 422 -24.32 -6.37 -19.81
CA THR A 422 -25.64 -5.72 -19.75
C THR A 422 -26.14 -5.74 -18.31
N VAL A 423 -26.35 -4.56 -17.73
CA VAL A 423 -26.93 -4.39 -16.39
C VAL A 423 -28.15 -3.50 -16.52
N ASN A 424 -29.29 -3.92 -15.95
CA ASN A 424 -30.55 -3.16 -16.01
C ASN A 424 -30.96 -2.73 -17.44
N ASN A 425 -30.73 -3.60 -18.44
CA ASN A 425 -30.96 -3.35 -19.88
C ASN A 425 -30.08 -2.24 -20.50
N ILE A 426 -29.02 -1.82 -19.81
CA ILE A 426 -28.02 -0.89 -20.32
C ILE A 426 -26.75 -1.69 -20.63
N THR A 427 -26.25 -1.52 -21.84
CA THR A 427 -24.99 -2.12 -22.31
C THR A 427 -24.08 -1.02 -22.80
N VAL A 428 -22.84 -0.96 -22.31
CA VAL A 428 -21.80 -0.16 -22.98
C VAL A 428 -21.18 -1.04 -24.06
N THR A 429 -21.52 -0.77 -25.32
CA THR A 429 -21.12 -1.59 -26.46
C THR A 429 -19.62 -1.52 -26.69
N SER A 430 -19.06 -2.52 -27.37
CA SER A 430 -17.64 -2.56 -27.76
C SER A 430 -17.26 -1.35 -28.62
N ALA A 431 -18.20 -0.82 -29.41
CA ALA A 431 -17.98 0.39 -30.21
C ALA A 431 -17.86 1.65 -29.34
N GLU A 432 -18.67 1.76 -28.27
CA GLU A 432 -18.59 2.86 -27.31
C GLU A 432 -17.32 2.77 -26.46
N GLN A 433 -16.98 1.58 -25.97
CA GLN A 433 -15.72 1.35 -25.25
C GLN A 433 -14.50 1.65 -26.13
N ARG A 434 -14.54 1.26 -27.41
CA ARG A 434 -13.53 1.66 -28.39
C ARG A 434 -13.45 3.18 -28.54
N ALA A 435 -14.57 3.89 -28.62
CA ALA A 435 -14.57 5.34 -28.73
C ALA A 435 -13.93 6.00 -27.50
N VAL A 436 -14.20 5.49 -26.29
CA VAL A 436 -13.56 5.93 -25.04
C VAL A 436 -12.06 5.69 -25.07
N PHE A 437 -11.63 4.48 -25.45
CA PHE A 437 -10.21 4.12 -25.53
C PHE A 437 -9.46 4.91 -26.61
N ALA A 438 -10.06 5.10 -27.79
CA ALA A 438 -9.46 5.83 -28.91
C ALA A 438 -9.47 7.37 -28.73
N ALA A 439 -10.19 7.90 -27.74
CA ALA A 439 -10.22 9.34 -27.43
C ALA A 439 -8.95 9.85 -26.73
N GLY A 440 -8.07 8.95 -26.28
CA GLY A 440 -6.74 9.31 -25.81
C GLY A 440 -5.66 9.14 -26.88
N THR A 441 -4.40 9.13 -26.44
CA THR A 441 -3.24 9.15 -27.34
C THR A 441 -2.36 7.92 -27.18
N ASN A 442 -1.69 7.49 -28.26
CA ASN A 442 -0.70 6.40 -28.25
C ASN A 442 -1.18 5.04 -27.71
N ASN A 443 -2.49 4.79 -27.71
CA ASN A 443 -3.05 3.52 -27.27
C ASN A 443 -2.89 2.43 -28.34
N LEU A 444 -2.85 1.17 -27.90
CA LEU A 444 -2.79 0.00 -28.77
C LEU A 444 -3.85 -1.01 -28.34
N GLU A 445 -4.84 -1.30 -29.20
CA GLU A 445 -5.95 -2.22 -28.88
C GLU A 445 -5.59 -3.71 -28.95
N ASN A 446 -4.64 -4.10 -29.82
CA ASN A 446 -4.37 -5.50 -30.15
C ASN A 446 -2.86 -5.78 -30.29
N GLY A 447 -2.12 -5.52 -29.22
CA GLY A 447 -0.71 -5.89 -29.10
C GLY A 447 -0.50 -7.38 -28.89
N SER A 448 0.70 -7.86 -29.22
CA SER A 448 1.13 -9.23 -28.96
C SER A 448 2.57 -9.22 -28.47
N GLY A 449 2.93 -10.18 -27.60
CA GLY A 449 4.28 -10.26 -27.04
C GLY A 449 4.72 -8.98 -26.31
N LEU A 450 3.77 -8.31 -25.65
CA LEU A 450 4.02 -7.03 -24.96
C LEU A 450 4.87 -7.17 -23.70
N LEU A 451 5.02 -8.40 -23.19
CA LEU A 451 5.79 -8.71 -22.00
C LEU A 451 6.81 -9.82 -22.26
N SER A 452 7.92 -9.76 -21.53
CA SER A 452 8.93 -10.80 -21.42
C SER A 452 9.23 -11.03 -19.94
N ASN A 453 9.63 -12.26 -19.57
CA ASN A 453 9.88 -12.63 -18.17
C ASN A 453 8.72 -12.20 -17.23
N THR A 454 7.50 -12.51 -17.66
CA THR A 454 6.22 -12.15 -17.02
C THR A 454 5.84 -10.67 -17.07
N TYR A 455 6.72 -9.74 -16.68
CA TYR A 455 6.32 -8.33 -16.43
C TYR A 455 7.23 -7.26 -17.03
N PHE A 456 8.31 -7.62 -17.74
CA PHE A 456 9.14 -6.62 -18.43
C PHE A 456 8.52 -6.22 -19.77
N PRO A 457 8.43 -4.92 -20.11
CA PRO A 457 8.01 -4.48 -21.42
C PRO A 457 8.79 -5.19 -22.55
N ALA A 458 8.09 -5.61 -23.58
CA ALA A 458 8.64 -6.28 -24.76
C ALA A 458 7.88 -5.87 -26.02
N GLY A 459 8.43 -6.22 -27.19
CA GLY A 459 7.80 -5.94 -28.49
C GLY A 459 7.44 -4.47 -28.65
N ALA A 460 6.19 -4.20 -29.02
CA ALA A 460 5.69 -2.83 -29.23
C ALA A 460 5.77 -1.95 -27.97
N ALA A 461 5.79 -2.52 -26.76
CA ALA A 461 5.89 -1.76 -25.52
C ALA A 461 7.26 -1.09 -25.33
N LEU A 462 8.34 -1.64 -25.90
CA LEU A 462 9.69 -1.05 -25.80
C LEU A 462 9.84 0.26 -26.57
N SER A 463 9.01 0.49 -27.58
CA SER A 463 9.04 1.68 -28.44
C SER A 463 7.79 2.55 -28.30
N ALA A 464 6.89 2.22 -27.38
CA ALA A 464 5.68 2.99 -27.15
C ALA A 464 6.05 4.39 -26.65
N THR A 465 5.39 5.42 -27.19
CA THR A 465 5.58 6.79 -26.71
C THR A 465 4.82 6.96 -25.40
N PRO A 466 5.48 7.21 -24.25
CA PRO A 466 4.79 7.39 -22.99
C PRO A 466 4.09 8.76 -22.92
N PHE A 467 3.00 8.80 -22.17
CA PHE A 467 2.34 10.00 -21.71
C PHE A 467 3.11 10.63 -20.54
N ASP A 468 3.19 11.96 -20.49
CA ASP A 468 3.82 12.67 -19.38
C ASP A 468 2.87 12.75 -18.17
N ALA A 469 2.89 11.71 -17.32
CA ALA A 469 1.99 11.61 -16.16
C ALA A 469 2.13 12.79 -15.17
N SER A 470 3.25 13.52 -15.19
CA SER A 470 3.45 14.67 -14.31
C SER A 470 2.49 15.83 -14.61
N THR A 471 1.92 15.89 -15.82
CA THR A 471 0.92 16.89 -16.19
C THR A 471 -0.46 16.66 -15.58
N LEU A 472 -0.68 15.50 -14.95
CA LEU A 472 -1.93 15.16 -14.26
C LEU A 472 -1.94 15.61 -12.80
N ASN A 473 -0.80 16.06 -12.28
CA ASN A 473 -0.73 16.60 -10.93
C ASN A 473 -1.55 17.91 -10.83
N PRO A 474 -2.33 18.10 -9.76
CA PRO A 474 -2.87 19.40 -9.40
C PRO A 474 -1.76 20.45 -9.32
N ALA A 475 -2.11 21.69 -9.65
CA ALA A 475 -1.17 22.81 -9.60
C ALA A 475 -0.45 22.89 -8.24
N GLY A 476 0.88 22.97 -8.27
CA GLY A 476 1.71 23.04 -7.06
C GLY A 476 2.00 21.69 -6.38
N THR A 477 1.57 20.57 -6.96
CA THR A 477 1.88 19.22 -6.49
C THR A 477 2.77 18.46 -7.47
N SER A 478 3.44 17.41 -7.00
CA SER A 478 4.41 16.65 -7.80
C SER A 478 4.40 15.17 -7.45
N PHE A 479 3.21 14.59 -7.27
CA PHE A 479 3.11 13.17 -6.94
C PHE A 479 3.50 12.31 -8.15
N LEU A 480 2.78 12.43 -9.25
CA LEU A 480 3.07 11.69 -10.48
C LEU A 480 4.35 12.23 -11.12
N VAL A 481 5.27 11.33 -11.45
CA VAL A 481 6.53 11.65 -12.12
C VAL A 481 6.48 11.28 -13.59
N LYS A 482 7.23 12.01 -14.42
CA LYS A 482 7.42 11.67 -15.82
C LYS A 482 8.30 10.44 -15.97
N THR A 483 7.90 9.50 -16.81
CA THR A 483 8.69 8.33 -17.20
C THR A 483 8.96 8.34 -18.71
N SER A 484 10.01 7.62 -19.13
CA SER A 484 10.38 7.46 -20.54
C SER A 484 9.91 6.13 -21.14
N TYR A 485 8.99 5.43 -20.47
CA TYR A 485 8.55 4.08 -20.83
C TYR A 485 7.08 3.86 -20.45
N VAL A 486 6.49 2.85 -21.09
CA VAL A 486 5.16 2.31 -20.78
C VAL A 486 5.30 1.03 -19.96
N GLY A 487 4.42 0.83 -18.99
CA GLY A 487 4.49 -0.26 -18.01
C GLY A 487 4.90 0.23 -16.62
N ALA A 488 4.84 -0.67 -15.64
CA ALA A 488 5.25 -0.39 -14.26
C ALA A 488 6.77 -0.37 -14.07
N VAL A 489 7.51 -1.01 -14.96
CA VAL A 489 8.98 -1.13 -14.90
C VAL A 489 9.60 -0.76 -16.24
N ASN A 490 10.81 -0.21 -16.22
CA ASN A 490 11.57 0.13 -17.44
C ASN A 490 12.30 -1.09 -18.05
N GLY A 491 11.98 -2.30 -17.60
CA GLY A 491 12.61 -3.55 -18.00
C GLY A 491 13.63 -4.09 -16.99
N ALA A 492 14.50 -4.99 -17.45
CA ALA A 492 15.31 -5.85 -16.59
C ALA A 492 16.41 -5.14 -15.78
N ASN A 493 16.67 -3.86 -16.02
CA ASN A 493 17.63 -3.07 -15.25
C ASN A 493 16.97 -2.18 -14.19
N ASP A 494 15.64 -2.11 -14.18
CA ASP A 494 14.91 -1.34 -13.18
C ASP A 494 15.06 -1.99 -11.79
N THR A 495 15.16 -1.16 -10.75
CA THR A 495 15.56 -1.58 -9.40
C THR A 495 14.51 -1.30 -8.34
N TRP A 496 13.47 -0.51 -8.62
CA TRP A 496 12.55 -0.06 -7.56
C TRP A 496 11.83 -1.21 -6.85
N TYR A 497 11.65 -2.36 -7.50
CA TYR A 497 11.01 -3.56 -6.93
C TYR A 497 11.99 -4.54 -6.26
N ARG A 498 13.30 -4.28 -6.28
CA ARG A 498 14.32 -5.24 -5.81
C ARG A 498 14.56 -5.11 -4.31
N GLY A 499 15.02 -6.20 -3.70
CA GLY A 499 15.46 -6.25 -2.29
C GLY A 499 14.32 -6.35 -1.28
N TRP A 500 13.25 -5.57 -1.46
CA TRP A 500 12.15 -5.49 -0.49
C TRP A 500 10.94 -6.34 -0.87
N THR A 501 10.84 -6.83 -2.10
CA THR A 501 9.82 -7.79 -2.50
C THR A 501 10.26 -9.23 -2.17
N CYS A 502 9.33 -10.17 -2.24
CA CYS A 502 9.60 -11.59 -2.29
C CYS A 502 9.14 -12.20 -3.62
N SER A 503 9.85 -13.22 -4.08
CA SER A 503 9.58 -13.95 -5.33
C SER A 503 8.67 -15.15 -5.10
N SER A 504 7.88 -15.52 -6.10
CA SER A 504 7.07 -16.75 -6.14
C SER A 504 7.03 -17.31 -7.58
N ASN A 505 6.34 -18.43 -7.80
CA ASN A 505 6.03 -18.92 -9.15
C ASN A 505 5.20 -17.95 -10.03
N ARG A 506 4.64 -16.85 -9.48
CA ARG A 506 3.97 -15.80 -10.28
C ARG A 506 4.98 -14.83 -10.87
N ALA A 507 5.94 -14.41 -10.05
CA ALA A 507 6.94 -13.42 -10.44
C ALA A 507 8.25 -13.65 -9.68
N ALA A 508 9.34 -13.64 -10.43
CA ALA A 508 10.69 -13.61 -9.88
C ALA A 508 11.21 -12.17 -9.89
N PHE A 509 11.58 -11.68 -8.72
CA PHE A 509 12.20 -10.37 -8.54
C PHE A 509 13.69 -10.56 -8.24
N ALA A 510 14.55 -9.92 -9.03
CA ALA A 510 15.99 -10.06 -8.87
C ALA A 510 16.41 -9.68 -7.44
N THR A 511 17.30 -10.48 -6.85
CA THR A 511 17.83 -10.30 -5.47
C THR A 511 16.81 -10.43 -4.33
N SER A 512 15.58 -10.84 -4.63
CA SER A 512 14.53 -11.06 -3.64
C SER A 512 14.49 -12.52 -3.17
N ALA A 513 14.25 -12.73 -1.88
CA ALA A 513 14.03 -14.07 -1.30
C ALA A 513 12.68 -14.66 -1.76
N SER A 514 12.49 -15.97 -1.57
CA SER A 514 11.18 -16.61 -1.80
C SER A 514 10.12 -16.08 -0.81
N CYS A 515 8.88 -15.92 -1.24
CA CYS A 515 7.76 -15.60 -0.35
C CYS A 515 7.46 -16.73 0.66
N THR A 516 7.81 -17.97 0.33
CA THR A 516 7.72 -19.10 1.25
C THR A 516 8.81 -19.10 2.34
N ALA A 517 9.82 -18.24 2.20
CA ALA A 517 10.92 -18.10 3.15
C ALA A 517 10.84 -16.75 3.88
N LEU A 518 11.37 -16.72 5.11
CA LEU A 518 11.59 -15.48 5.84
C LEU A 518 13.06 -15.07 5.74
N PRO A 519 13.37 -13.75 5.73
CA PRO A 519 14.73 -13.28 5.82
C PRO A 519 15.38 -13.74 7.14
N ASN A 520 16.63 -14.18 7.06
CA ASN A 520 17.41 -14.63 8.23
C ASN A 520 17.70 -13.51 9.24
#